data_AF-A0A4Y2ABX1-F1
#
_entry.id   AF-A0A4Y2ABX1-F1
#
_cell.length_a   1.000
_cell.length_b   1.000
_cell.length_c   1.000
_cell.angle_alpha   90.00
_cell.angle_beta   90.00
_cell.angle_gamma   90.00
#
_symmetry.space_group_name_H-M   'P 1'
#
loop_
_entity.id
_entity.type
_entity.pdbx_description
1 polymer ?
#
loop_
_entity_poly.entity_id
_entity_poly.type
_entity_poly.pdbx_seq_one_letter_code
_entity_poly.pdbx_strand_id
1 'polypeptide(L)'
;MFTQMCQGNLINCISNPVQPDNKFFLFDTVQLMKSVRNNWFNEKTLGQVLCFPSPDKSSKISLANPQDLKDIYETEKSNLIKNAPKLSQKVLYPTSFKKQNVLLVLNTFHESNSADLAHGAGENDKDTMGTREFINQFIKWWNIVQVKNSEKDKRLKNPFCDPIRSKD
;
A
#
# COMPACT_ATOMS: atom_id res chain seq x y z
N MET A 1 12.64 19.27 12.61
CA MET A 1 11.23 19.68 12.77
C MET A 1 10.54 18.86 13.85
N PHE A 2 10.33 17.55 13.65
CA PHE A 2 9.61 16.73 14.62
C PHE A 2 10.25 16.63 16.00
N THR A 3 11.58 16.42 16.08
CA THR A 3 12.31 16.42 17.35
C THR A 3 12.15 17.73 18.13
N GLN A 4 12.04 18.85 17.41
CA GLN A 4 11.89 20.17 17.99
C GLN A 4 10.44 20.47 18.41
N MET A 5 9.46 20.01 17.64
CA MET A 5 8.04 20.28 17.89
C MET A 5 7.40 19.28 18.86
N CYS A 6 7.91 18.05 18.90
CA CYS A 6 7.32 16.94 19.64
C CYS A 6 8.27 16.36 20.69
N GLN A 7 9.38 17.05 21.00
CA GLN A 7 10.38 16.62 21.99
C GLN A 7 10.94 15.20 21.72
N GLY A 8 10.98 14.80 20.45
CA GLY A 8 11.44 13.47 20.03
C GLY A 8 10.37 12.37 20.04
N ASN A 9 9.15 12.65 20.52
CA ASN A 9 8.06 11.67 20.57
C ASN A 9 7.07 11.84 19.41
N LEU A 10 6.52 10.73 18.89
CA LEU A 10 5.46 10.77 17.88
C LEU A 10 4.09 11.07 18.47
N ILE A 11 3.78 12.36 18.50
CA ILE A 11 2.44 12.89 18.74
C ILE A 11 1.81 13.35 17.41
N ASN A 12 0.49 13.21 17.32
CA ASN A 12 -0.30 13.53 16.12
C ASN A 12 -0.73 15.00 16.05
N CYS A 13 -0.61 15.76 17.15
CA CYS A 13 -0.92 17.18 17.19
C CYS A 13 -0.10 17.95 18.25
N ILE A 14 -0.06 19.26 18.10
CA ILE A 14 0.45 20.22 19.10
C ILE A 14 -0.58 21.33 19.31
N SER A 15 -0.55 21.96 20.48
CA SER A 15 -1.34 23.16 20.73
C SER A 15 -0.90 24.28 19.79
N ASN A 16 -1.85 25.01 19.22
CA ASN A 16 -1.55 26.20 18.44
C ASN A 16 -0.98 27.27 19.38
N PRO A 17 0.12 27.95 19.02
CA PRO A 17 0.74 28.96 19.89
C PRO A 17 -0.09 30.25 20.04
N VAL A 18 -1.16 30.43 19.25
CA VAL A 18 -1.95 31.67 19.20
C VAL A 18 -3.45 31.42 19.39
N GLN A 19 -3.98 30.28 18.96
CA GLN A 19 -5.41 29.95 19.01
C GLN A 19 -5.67 28.73 19.91
N PRO A 20 -6.90 28.53 20.40
CA PRO A 20 -7.22 27.40 21.28
C PRO A 20 -7.20 26.03 20.57
N ASP A 21 -7.25 26.01 19.24
CA ASP A 21 -7.35 24.77 18.47
C ASP A 21 -6.01 24.04 18.33
N ASN A 22 -6.04 22.71 18.24
CA ASN A 22 -4.84 21.91 17.98
C ASN A 22 -4.43 21.97 16.50
N LYS A 23 -3.12 21.97 16.24
CA LYS A 23 -2.55 21.74 14.90
C LYS A 23 -2.16 20.28 14.76
N PHE A 24 -2.65 19.63 13.72
CA PHE A 24 -2.36 18.23 13.43
C PHE A 24 -1.17 18.10 12.48
N PHE A 25 -0.35 17.07 12.71
CA PHE A 25 0.69 16.69 11.77
C PHE A 25 0.12 15.71 10.75
N LEU A 26 0.27 16.05 9.47
CA LEU A 26 -0.04 15.16 8.36
C LEU A 26 1.26 14.79 7.67
N PHE A 27 1.38 13.50 7.36
CA PHE A 27 2.47 12.99 6.55
C PHE A 27 2.06 12.98 5.08
N ASP A 28 3.01 13.21 4.19
CA ASP A 28 2.79 13.04 2.77
C ASP A 28 2.54 11.54 2.48
N THR A 29 1.28 11.22 2.18
CA THR A 29 0.79 9.86 1.97
C THR A 29 1.41 9.21 0.73
N VAL A 30 1.74 10.00 -0.29
CA VAL A 30 2.44 9.53 -1.49
C VAL A 30 3.86 9.10 -1.13
N GLN A 31 4.56 9.88 -0.30
CA GLN A 31 5.91 9.54 0.13
C GLN A 31 5.93 8.31 1.04
N LEU A 32 4.92 8.14 1.89
CA LEU A 32 4.74 6.90 2.65
C LEU A 32 4.60 5.68 1.72
N MET A 33 3.73 5.75 0.71
CA MET A 33 3.55 4.66 -0.27
C MET A 33 4.85 4.32 -1.01
N LYS A 34 5.58 5.34 -1.47
CA LYS A 34 6.89 5.15 -2.11
C LYS A 34 7.86 4.44 -1.17
N SER A 35 7.90 4.87 0.09
CA SER A 35 8.83 4.34 1.09
C SER A 35 8.52 2.88 1.42
N VAL A 36 7.25 2.56 1.70
CA VAL A 36 6.78 1.17 1.93
C VAL A 36 7.16 0.29 0.76
N ARG A 37 6.79 0.69 -0.46
CA ARG A 37 7.05 -0.09 -1.67
C ARG A 37 8.56 -0.28 -1.87
N ASN A 38 9.35 0.79 -1.72
CA ASN A 38 10.79 0.70 -1.91
C ASN A 38 11.47 -0.17 -0.86
N ASN A 39 11.02 -0.12 0.40
CA ASN A 39 11.52 -0.98 1.46
C ASN A 39 11.18 -2.43 1.18
N TRP A 40 9.94 -2.72 0.82
CA TRP A 40 9.49 -4.07 0.48
C TRP A 40 10.33 -4.72 -0.64
N PHE A 41 10.56 -4.01 -1.75
CA PHE A 41 11.38 -4.53 -2.86
C PHE A 41 12.89 -4.57 -2.57
N ASN A 42 13.39 -3.81 -1.60
CA ASN A 42 14.82 -3.81 -1.22
C ASN A 42 15.10 -4.63 0.05
N GLU A 43 14.10 -5.33 0.59
CA GLU A 43 14.27 -6.14 1.79
C GLU A 43 15.36 -7.19 1.53
N LYS A 44 16.31 -7.26 2.47
CA LYS A 44 17.53 -8.07 2.37
C LYS A 44 17.50 -9.30 3.26
N THR A 45 16.46 -9.48 4.07
CA THR A 45 16.25 -10.72 4.80
C THR A 45 16.20 -11.92 3.86
N LEU A 46 16.57 -13.10 4.38
CA LEU A 46 16.49 -14.35 3.64
C LEU A 46 15.04 -14.54 3.15
N GLY A 47 14.86 -14.68 1.84
CA GLY A 47 13.54 -14.78 1.20
C GLY A 47 12.89 -13.46 0.77
N GLN A 48 13.51 -12.30 1.05
CA GLN A 48 13.00 -10.97 0.67
C GLN A 48 11.55 -10.74 1.13
N VAL A 49 11.22 -11.15 2.36
CA VAL A 49 9.86 -11.05 2.90
C VAL A 49 9.72 -9.89 3.87
N LEU A 50 8.62 -9.15 3.74
CA LEU A 50 8.24 -8.11 4.69
C LEU A 50 7.22 -8.67 5.68
N CYS A 51 7.57 -8.61 6.97
CA CYS A 51 6.68 -8.99 8.06
C CYS A 51 5.75 -7.83 8.41
N PHE A 52 4.46 -8.10 8.58
CA PHE A 52 3.49 -7.10 9.02
C PHE A 52 2.42 -7.72 9.92
N PRO A 53 1.83 -6.97 10.86
CA PRO A 53 0.73 -7.46 11.67
C PRO A 53 -0.52 -7.66 10.80
N SER A 54 -1.19 -8.80 10.93
CA SER A 54 -2.43 -9.06 10.22
C SER A 54 -3.51 -8.08 10.71
N PRO A 55 -4.30 -7.47 9.80
CA PRO A 55 -5.39 -6.55 10.13
C PRO A 55 -6.45 -7.14 11.05
N ASP A 56 -6.68 -8.44 10.99
CA ASP A 56 -7.73 -9.09 11.79
C ASP A 56 -7.27 -9.42 13.22
N LYS A 57 -5.97 -9.65 13.42
CA LYS A 57 -5.37 -10.00 14.71
C LYS A 57 -3.95 -9.47 14.79
N SER A 58 -3.75 -8.44 15.61
CA SER A 58 -2.43 -7.80 15.81
C SER A 58 -1.34 -8.75 16.33
N SER A 59 -1.72 -9.85 16.98
CA SER A 59 -0.79 -10.90 17.43
C SER A 59 -0.36 -11.86 16.33
N LYS A 60 -1.06 -11.88 15.18
CA LYS A 60 -0.70 -12.68 14.02
C LYS A 60 0.21 -11.85 13.10
N ILE A 61 1.39 -12.38 12.81
CA ILE A 61 2.29 -11.82 11.80
C ILE A 61 2.05 -12.51 10.47
N SER A 62 1.83 -11.72 9.43
CA SER A 62 1.74 -12.17 8.04
C SER A 62 3.01 -11.76 7.27
N LEU A 63 3.29 -12.46 6.17
CA LEU A 63 4.48 -12.25 5.35
C LEU A 63 4.07 -11.82 3.94
N ALA A 64 4.66 -10.74 3.43
CA ALA A 64 4.49 -10.31 2.05
C ALA A 64 5.78 -10.54 1.27
N ASN A 65 5.71 -11.36 0.23
CA ASN A 65 6.84 -11.66 -0.64
C ASN A 65 6.66 -10.98 -2.01
N PRO A 66 7.53 -10.03 -2.40
CA PRO A 66 7.44 -9.39 -3.71
C PRO A 66 7.76 -10.37 -4.86
N GLN A 67 8.31 -11.56 -4.57
CA GLN A 67 8.46 -12.64 -5.54
C GLN A 67 7.11 -13.12 -6.08
N ASP A 68 6.05 -13.08 -5.27
CA ASP A 68 4.72 -13.47 -5.73
C ASP A 68 4.25 -12.60 -6.90
N LEU A 69 4.56 -11.31 -6.89
CA LEU A 69 4.26 -10.41 -8.01
C LEU A 69 5.15 -10.65 -9.23
N LYS A 70 6.40 -11.08 -9.02
CA LYS A 70 7.31 -11.43 -10.11
C LYS A 70 6.82 -12.71 -10.80
N ASP A 71 6.37 -13.69 -10.04
CA ASP A 71 5.89 -14.97 -10.58
C ASP A 71 4.61 -14.80 -11.40
N ILE A 72 3.70 -13.92 -10.97
CA ILE A 72 2.54 -13.52 -11.78
C ILE A 72 3.01 -12.96 -13.13
N TYR A 73 3.89 -11.96 -13.09
CA TYR A 73 4.41 -11.33 -14.31
C TYR A 73 5.10 -12.33 -15.23
N GLU A 74 5.94 -13.23 -14.70
CA GLU A 74 6.65 -14.22 -15.51
C GLU A 74 5.70 -15.25 -16.13
N THR A 75 4.65 -15.66 -15.41
CA THR A 75 3.61 -16.57 -15.92
C THR A 75 2.79 -15.92 -17.03
N GLU A 76 2.44 -14.64 -16.91
CA GLU A 76 1.58 -13.97 -17.88
C GLU A 76 2.32 -13.14 -18.95
N LYS A 77 3.67 -13.01 -18.90
CA LYS A 77 4.41 -12.07 -19.76
C LYS A 77 4.16 -12.28 -21.25
N SER A 78 4.04 -13.55 -21.68
CA SER A 78 3.79 -13.98 -23.07
C SER A 78 2.31 -14.09 -23.42
N ASN A 79 1.42 -13.94 -22.44
CA ASN A 79 -0.01 -14.07 -22.68
C ASN A 79 -0.55 -12.81 -23.37
N LEU A 80 -1.44 -13.03 -24.34
CA LEU A 80 -2.14 -11.94 -25.04
C LEU A 80 -3.06 -11.18 -24.09
N ILE A 81 -3.76 -11.92 -23.22
CA ILE A 81 -4.65 -11.39 -22.19
C ILE A 81 -3.99 -11.66 -20.83
N LYS A 82 -3.91 -10.61 -20.01
CA LYS A 82 -3.24 -10.61 -18.71
C LYS A 82 -4.25 -10.30 -17.62
N ASN A 83 -4.17 -11.03 -16.52
CA ASN A 83 -5.01 -10.81 -15.35
C ASN A 83 -4.47 -9.64 -14.53
N ALA A 84 -3.14 -9.45 -14.49
CA ALA A 84 -2.48 -8.35 -13.80
C ALA A 84 -1.78 -7.38 -14.77
N PRO A 85 -2.49 -6.75 -15.72
CA PRO A 85 -1.90 -5.99 -16.84
C PRO A 85 -1.10 -4.75 -16.43
N LYS A 86 -1.23 -4.29 -15.18
CA LYS A 86 -0.47 -3.17 -14.61
C LYS A 86 0.91 -3.59 -14.10
N LEU A 87 1.14 -4.87 -13.87
CA LEU A 87 2.46 -5.41 -13.58
C LEU A 87 3.33 -5.34 -14.82
N SER A 88 4.49 -4.74 -14.65
CA SER A 88 5.49 -4.64 -15.71
C SER A 88 6.87 -4.74 -15.09
N GLN A 89 7.88 -5.01 -15.92
CA GLN A 89 9.26 -5.01 -15.48
C GLN A 89 9.66 -3.70 -14.77
N LYS A 90 9.09 -2.55 -15.18
CA LYS A 90 9.35 -1.24 -14.54
C LYS A 90 8.76 -1.14 -13.12
N VAL A 91 7.66 -1.83 -12.87
CA VAL A 91 6.99 -1.90 -11.56
C VAL A 91 7.74 -2.85 -10.62
N LEU A 92 8.25 -3.97 -11.13
CA LEU A 92 8.94 -4.99 -10.33
C LEU A 92 10.42 -4.68 -10.08
N TYR A 93 11.08 -4.06 -11.06
CA TYR A 93 12.52 -3.76 -11.05
C TYR A 93 12.76 -2.25 -11.22
N PRO A 94 12.53 -1.47 -10.16
CA PRO A 94 12.65 -0.02 -10.20
C PRO A 94 14.11 0.45 -10.23
N THR A 95 14.45 1.32 -11.18
CA THR A 95 15.67 2.14 -11.10
C THR A 95 15.50 3.26 -10.07
N SER A 96 16.59 3.93 -9.70
CA SER A 96 16.56 5.09 -8.78
C SER A 96 15.51 6.14 -9.17
N PHE A 97 15.41 6.48 -10.47
CA PHE A 97 14.39 7.39 -10.98
C PHE A 97 12.97 6.82 -10.84
N LYS A 98 12.77 5.55 -11.18
CA LYS A 98 11.45 4.88 -11.10
C LYS A 98 10.97 4.74 -9.66
N LYS A 99 11.85 4.66 -8.65
CA LYS A 99 11.49 4.63 -7.22
C LYS A 99 10.71 5.88 -6.77
N GLN A 100 10.80 6.99 -7.52
CA GLN A 100 10.08 8.23 -7.23
C GLN A 100 8.76 8.36 -8.00
N ASN A 101 8.46 7.43 -8.93
CA ASN A 101 7.27 7.51 -9.76
C ASN A 101 6.05 6.93 -9.05
N VAL A 102 5.10 7.80 -8.67
CA VAL A 102 3.87 7.44 -7.96
C VAL A 102 3.02 6.44 -8.75
N LEU A 103 2.93 6.58 -10.07
CA LEU A 103 2.13 5.68 -10.90
C LEU A 103 2.64 4.24 -10.83
N LEU A 104 3.96 4.04 -10.80
CA LEU A 104 4.55 2.70 -10.67
C LEU A 104 4.31 2.11 -9.27
N VAL A 105 4.26 2.95 -8.24
CA VAL A 105 3.88 2.54 -6.88
C VAL A 105 2.43 2.09 -6.85
N LEU A 106 1.50 2.88 -7.42
CA LEU A 106 0.09 2.52 -7.50
C LEU A 106 -0.15 1.25 -8.33
N ASN A 107 0.62 1.04 -9.39
CA ASN A 107 0.56 -0.20 -10.17
C ASN A 107 1.03 -1.43 -9.38
N THR A 108 1.86 -1.25 -8.34
CA THR A 108 2.24 -2.35 -7.42
C THR A 108 1.03 -2.74 -6.57
N PHE A 109 0.33 -1.74 -6.03
CA PHE A 109 -0.84 -1.91 -5.17
C PHE A 109 -2.14 -1.80 -5.99
N HIS A 110 -2.27 -2.59 -7.05
CA HIS A 110 -3.45 -2.59 -7.90
C HIS A 110 -4.34 -3.80 -7.59
N GLU A 111 -5.66 -3.59 -7.65
CA GLU A 111 -6.69 -4.58 -7.32
C GLU A 111 -6.55 -5.85 -8.17
N SER A 112 -6.19 -5.70 -9.45
CA SER A 112 -5.93 -6.82 -10.36
C SER A 112 -4.83 -7.76 -9.85
N ASN A 113 -3.78 -7.20 -9.23
CA ASN A 113 -2.66 -8.00 -8.73
C ASN A 113 -3.13 -8.84 -7.52
N SER A 114 -3.95 -8.25 -6.66
CA SER A 114 -4.57 -8.94 -5.52
C SER A 114 -5.55 -10.04 -5.96
N ALA A 115 -6.33 -9.77 -7.01
CA ALA A 115 -7.24 -10.75 -7.59
C ALA A 115 -6.48 -11.95 -8.19
N ASP A 116 -5.40 -11.69 -8.93
CA ASP A 116 -4.59 -12.76 -9.51
C ASP A 116 -3.87 -13.60 -8.44
N LEU A 117 -3.33 -12.96 -7.38
CA LEU A 117 -2.79 -13.68 -6.23
C LEU A 117 -3.82 -14.61 -5.56
N ALA A 118 -5.10 -14.22 -5.55
CA ALA A 118 -6.18 -15.05 -5.01
C ALA A 118 -6.48 -16.28 -5.88
N HIS A 119 -6.33 -16.16 -7.20
CA HIS A 119 -6.52 -17.27 -8.14
C HIS A 119 -5.33 -18.22 -8.12
N GLY A 120 -4.10 -17.69 -8.13
CA GLY A 120 -2.87 -18.48 -8.13
C GLY A 120 -2.66 -19.32 -6.88
N ALA A 121 -3.26 -18.93 -5.74
CA ALA A 121 -3.24 -19.71 -4.50
C ALA A 121 -3.93 -21.09 -4.62
N GLY A 122 -4.80 -21.27 -5.61
CA GLY A 122 -5.51 -22.53 -5.85
C GLY A 122 -4.85 -23.48 -6.86
N GLU A 123 -3.94 -22.98 -7.70
CA GLU A 123 -3.37 -23.77 -8.81
C GLU A 123 -1.99 -24.37 -8.51
N ASN A 124 -1.19 -23.74 -7.65
CA ASN A 124 0.23 -24.07 -7.47
C ASN A 124 0.65 -24.41 -6.02
N ASP A 125 -0.29 -24.63 -5.09
CA ASP A 125 -0.05 -24.84 -3.63
C ASP A 125 0.84 -23.77 -2.95
N LYS A 126 1.09 -22.66 -3.64
CA LYS A 126 1.93 -21.57 -3.15
C LYS A 126 1.09 -20.65 -2.27
N ASP A 127 1.50 -20.48 -1.01
CA ASP A 127 0.87 -19.52 -0.12
C ASP A 127 1.23 -18.08 -0.51
N THR A 128 0.32 -17.42 -1.23
CA THR A 128 0.38 -16.01 -1.62
C THR A 128 -0.53 -15.12 -0.76
N MET A 129 -1.17 -15.70 0.28
CA MET A 129 -2.23 -15.03 1.03
C MET A 129 -1.71 -13.79 1.76
N GLY A 130 -0.51 -13.87 2.34
CA GLY A 130 0.09 -12.74 3.03
C GLY A 130 0.41 -11.58 2.09
N THR A 131 0.90 -11.83 0.87
CA THR A 131 1.11 -10.78 -0.13
C THR A 131 -0.21 -10.16 -0.59
N ARG A 132 -1.25 -10.98 -0.79
CA ARG A 132 -2.60 -10.49 -1.11
C ARG A 132 -3.15 -9.58 -0.01
N GLU A 133 -3.06 -10.02 1.25
CA GLU A 133 -3.50 -9.27 2.43
C GLU A 133 -2.76 -7.93 2.54
N PHE A 134 -1.45 -7.94 2.31
CA PHE A 134 -0.62 -6.74 2.29
C PHE A 134 -1.07 -5.73 1.22
N ILE A 135 -1.25 -6.19 -0.02
CA ILE A 135 -1.70 -5.33 -1.13
C ILE A 135 -3.09 -4.75 -0.86
N ASN A 136 -4.02 -5.57 -0.37
CA ASN A 136 -5.38 -5.11 -0.05
C ASN A 136 -5.41 -4.05 1.05
N GLN A 137 -4.55 -4.17 2.06
CA GLN A 137 -4.43 -3.14 3.10
C GLN A 137 -4.01 -1.79 2.52
N PHE A 138 -2.99 -1.79 1.65
CA PHE A 138 -2.53 -0.55 1.03
C PHE A 138 -3.53 0.02 0.02
N ILE A 139 -4.26 -0.82 -0.73
CA ILE A 139 -5.39 -0.37 -1.56
C ILE A 139 -6.46 0.31 -0.71
N LYS A 140 -6.88 -0.33 0.38
CA LYS A 140 -7.89 0.20 1.30
C LYS A 140 -7.42 1.51 1.92
N TRP A 141 -6.21 1.55 2.47
CA TRP A 141 -5.63 2.75 3.07
C TRP A 141 -5.51 3.89 2.05
N TRP A 142 -5.04 3.60 0.84
CA TRP A 142 -4.92 4.60 -0.23
C TRP A 142 -6.29 5.19 -0.61
N ASN A 143 -7.32 4.35 -0.67
CA ASN A 143 -8.68 4.78 -0.96
C ASN A 143 -9.22 5.78 0.07
N ILE A 144 -8.89 5.57 1.35
CA ILE A 144 -9.24 6.45 2.49
C ILE A 144 -8.51 7.79 2.39
N VAL A 145 -7.18 7.77 2.23
CA VAL A 145 -6.39 9.00 2.31
C VAL A 145 -6.48 9.87 1.05
N GLN A 146 -6.98 9.32 -0.06
CA GLN A 146 -7.07 10.00 -1.35
C GLN A 146 -8.51 10.34 -1.76
N VAL A 147 -9.40 10.57 -0.79
CA VAL A 147 -10.75 11.10 -1.05
C VAL A 147 -10.64 12.58 -1.41
N LYS A 148 -11.14 12.94 -2.61
CA LYS A 148 -11.07 14.33 -3.14
C LYS A 148 -12.43 15.00 -3.28
N ASN A 149 -13.51 14.23 -3.20
CA ASN A 149 -14.88 14.74 -3.32
C ASN A 149 -15.84 13.87 -2.50
N SER A 150 -17.01 14.43 -2.22
CA SER A 150 -18.01 13.87 -1.31
C SER A 150 -18.84 12.71 -1.85
N GLU A 151 -18.62 12.32 -3.11
CA GLU A 151 -19.41 11.28 -3.80
C GLU A 151 -18.54 10.17 -4.37
N LYS A 152 -17.25 10.16 -4.03
CA LYS A 152 -16.28 9.19 -4.54
C LYS A 152 -16.69 7.77 -4.13
N ASP A 153 -17.18 7.62 -2.91
CA ASP A 153 -17.76 6.40 -2.35
C ASP A 153 -18.94 5.89 -3.20
N LYS A 154 -19.90 6.75 -3.53
CA LYS A 154 -21.09 6.40 -4.32
C LYS A 154 -20.72 6.01 -5.74
N ARG A 155 -19.85 6.81 -6.37
CA ARG A 155 -19.42 6.59 -7.76
C ARG A 155 -18.63 5.29 -7.90
N LEU A 156 -17.74 5.00 -6.95
CA LEU A 156 -16.91 3.80 -6.98
C LEU A 156 -17.54 2.60 -6.25
N LYS A 157 -18.71 2.80 -5.61
CA LYS A 157 -19.34 1.84 -4.69
C LYS A 157 -18.35 1.29 -3.66
N ASN A 158 -17.52 2.18 -3.11
CA ASN A 158 -16.46 1.83 -2.16
C ASN A 158 -16.61 2.65 -0.87
N PRO A 159 -17.06 2.04 0.25
CA PRO A 159 -17.27 2.76 1.51
C PRO A 159 -15.97 3.33 2.10
N PHE A 160 -14.81 2.79 1.74
CA PHE A 160 -13.51 3.34 2.17
C PHE A 160 -13.17 4.67 1.50
N CYS A 161 -13.98 5.13 0.54
CA CYS A 161 -13.85 6.44 -0.09
C CYS A 161 -14.85 7.46 0.48
N ASP A 162 -15.60 7.14 1.54
CA ASP A 162 -16.52 8.09 2.17
C ASP A 162 -15.72 9.15 2.96
N PRO A 163 -15.89 10.45 2.69
CA PRO A 163 -15.16 11.47 3.42
C PRO A 163 -15.60 11.55 4.86
N ILE A 164 -14.63 11.71 5.76
CA ILE A 164 -14.85 11.99 7.18
C ILE A 164 -15.50 13.37 7.31
N ARG A 165 -16.62 13.44 8.04
CA ARG A 165 -17.37 14.67 8.30
C ARG A 165 -17.26 15.04 9.77
N SER A 166 -17.51 16.31 10.11
CA SER A 166 -17.42 16.78 11.50
C SER A 166 -18.46 16.17 12.46
N LYS A 167 -19.38 15.33 11.95
CA LYS A 167 -20.46 14.72 12.71
C LYS A 167 -20.24 13.22 12.94
N ASP A 168 -19.14 12.68 12.42
CA ASP A 168 -18.68 11.30 12.64
C ASP A 168 -17.75 11.26 13.87
#